data_AF-A0AAW9JR13-F1
#
_entry.id   AF-A0AAW9JR13-F1
#
_cell.length_a   1.000
_cell.length_b   1.000
_cell.length_c   1.000
_cell.angle_alpha   90.00
_cell.angle_beta   90.00
_cell.angle_gamma   90.00
#
_symmetry.space_group_name_H-M   'P 1'
#
loop_
_entity.id
_entity.type
_entity.pdbx_description
1 polymer ?
#
loop_
_entity_poly.entity_id
_entity_poly.type
_entity_poly.pdbx_seq_one_letter_code
_entity_poly.pdbx_strand_id
1 'polypeptide(L)'
;MKKLGINVAAGILDIINTILVGLSWFVVGTAAVGEALDDSAAGVTSGVAIIFYGMVGIGLIVHIVALVMSKKVGISITGHVVGIIGCALFLFTMLLALPAFVLLIIAAVFSLKQSPVKTREFV
;
A
#
# COMPACT_ATOMS: atom_id res chain seq x y z
N MET A 1 -20.51 -9.11 -14.23
CA MET A 1 -20.28 -8.82 -12.80
C MET A 1 -20.01 -7.33 -12.62
N LYS A 2 -20.73 -6.64 -11.73
CA LYS A 2 -20.46 -5.24 -11.41
C LYS A 2 -19.24 -5.18 -10.48
N LYS A 3 -18.18 -4.49 -10.90
CA LYS A 3 -16.98 -4.30 -10.08
C LYS A 3 -17.33 -3.48 -8.83
N LEU A 4 -16.77 -3.85 -7.69
CA LEU A 4 -16.89 -3.08 -6.46
C LEU A 4 -15.99 -1.84 -6.58
N GLY A 5 -16.57 -0.64 -6.46
CA GLY A 5 -15.84 0.62 -6.63
C GLY A 5 -14.67 0.75 -5.64
N ILE A 6 -14.86 0.29 -4.40
CA ILE A 6 -13.81 0.34 -3.37
C ILE A 6 -12.61 -0.56 -3.70
N ASN A 7 -12.80 -1.67 -4.40
CA ASN A 7 -11.69 -2.53 -4.83
C ASN A 7 -10.91 -1.89 -5.97
N VAL A 8 -11.59 -1.13 -6.86
CA VAL A 8 -10.92 -0.32 -7.88
C VAL A 8 -10.12 0.80 -7.20
N ALA A 9 -10.72 1.49 -6.23
CA ALA A 9 -10.05 2.54 -5.45
C ALA A 9 -8.81 2.00 -4.72
N ALA A 10 -8.92 0.84 -4.07
CA ALA A 10 -7.78 0.17 -3.42
C ALA A 10 -6.66 -0.11 -4.44
N GLY A 11 -6.99 -0.68 -5.61
CA GLY A 11 -5.99 -0.96 -6.63
C GLY A 11 -5.33 0.28 -7.24
N ILE A 12 -6.06 1.39 -7.39
CA ILE A 12 -5.47 2.69 -7.82
C ILE A 12 -4.55 3.22 -6.72
N LEU A 13 -4.99 3.16 -5.47
CA LEU A 13 -4.20 3.63 -4.33
C LEU A 13 -2.92 2.81 -4.16
N ASP A 14 -2.96 1.50 -4.44
CA ASP A 14 -1.77 0.64 -4.48
C ASP A 14 -0.76 1.10 -5.54
N ILE A 15 -1.22 1.53 -6.72
CA ILE A 15 -0.33 2.06 -7.76
C ILE A 15 0.34 3.36 -7.28
N ILE A 16 -0.42 4.26 -6.66
CA ILE A 16 0.11 5.51 -6.10
C ILE A 16 1.11 5.20 -4.98
N ASN A 17 0.74 4.33 -4.04
CA ASN A 17 1.59 3.93 -2.93
C ASN A 17 2.86 3.21 -3.41
N THR A 18 2.78 2.42 -4.47
CA THR A 18 3.96 1.79 -5.10
C THR A 18 4.97 2.85 -5.54
N ILE A 19 4.52 3.90 -6.23
CA ILE A 19 5.40 4.99 -6.68
C ILE A 19 5.98 5.73 -5.47
N LEU A 20 5.14 6.08 -4.49
CA LEU A 20 5.58 6.74 -3.26
C LEU A 20 6.61 5.92 -2.49
N VAL A 21 6.32 4.65 -2.22
CA VAL A 21 7.23 3.74 -1.50
C VAL A 21 8.54 3.58 -2.26
N GLY A 22 8.50 3.45 -3.59
CA GLY A 22 9.71 3.36 -4.42
C GLY A 22 10.60 4.61 -4.37
N LEU A 23 10.00 5.80 -4.26
CA LEU A 23 10.72 7.08 -4.14
C LEU A 23 11.16 7.40 -2.70
N SER A 24 10.57 6.75 -1.71
CA SER A 24 10.71 7.11 -0.29
C SER A 24 12.16 7.12 0.19
N TRP A 25 12.99 6.17 -0.24
CA TRP A 25 14.41 6.11 0.13
C TRP A 25 15.22 7.29 -0.41
N PHE A 26 14.94 7.72 -1.64
CA PHE A 26 15.65 8.87 -2.22
C PHE A 26 15.25 10.15 -1.51
N VAL A 27 13.95 10.35 -1.32
CA VAL A 27 13.44 11.59 -0.72
C VAL A 27 13.85 11.70 0.75
N VAL A 28 13.56 10.68 1.57
CA VAL A 28 13.90 10.71 3.00
C VAL A 28 15.42 10.62 3.21
N GLY A 29 16.14 9.88 2.36
CA GLY A 29 17.60 9.85 2.40
C GLY A 29 18.23 11.21 2.12
N THR A 30 17.74 11.94 1.11
CA THR A 30 18.24 13.30 0.83
C THR A 30 17.92 14.28 1.96
N ALA A 31 16.75 14.17 2.58
CA ALA A 31 16.39 14.97 3.76
C ALA A 31 17.34 14.69 4.93
N ALA A 32 17.64 13.42 5.20
CA ALA A 32 18.54 13.01 6.27
C ALA A 32 19.98 13.49 6.05
N VAL A 33 20.46 13.45 4.81
CA VAL A 33 21.79 14.01 4.46
C VAL A 33 21.79 15.53 4.62
N GLY A 34 20.72 16.22 4.20
CA GLY A 34 20.59 17.66 4.36
C GLY A 34 20.65 18.10 5.84
N GLU A 35 19.90 17.41 6.70
CA GLU A 35 19.95 17.65 8.15
C GLU A 35 21.32 17.37 8.76
N ALA A 36 22.03 16.35 8.28
CA ALA A 36 23.36 16.04 8.78
C ALA A 36 24.42 17.10 8.40
N LEU A 37 24.13 17.93 7.40
CA LEU A 37 25.04 18.96 6.87
C LEU A 37 24.64 20.39 7.29
N ASP A 38 23.40 20.59 7.73
CA ASP A 38 22.84 21.89 8.09
C ASP A 38 21.90 21.76 9.31
N ASP A 39 22.37 22.20 10.48
CA ASP A 39 21.60 22.18 11.73
C ASP A 39 20.31 23.02 11.65
N SER A 40 20.22 23.99 10.74
CA SER A 40 19.00 24.79 10.55
C SER A 40 17.88 24.01 9.84
N ALA A 41 18.20 22.86 9.23
CA ALA A 41 17.26 21.96 8.58
C ALA A 41 16.64 20.91 9.52
N ALA A 42 16.93 20.97 10.83
CA ALA A 42 16.46 19.99 11.81
C ALA A 42 14.94 19.76 11.76
N GLY A 43 14.53 18.51 11.58
CA GLY A 43 13.13 18.06 11.58
C GLY A 43 12.52 17.80 10.20
N VAL A 44 13.15 18.26 9.12
CA VAL A 44 12.76 18.00 7.73
C VAL A 44 12.63 16.50 7.42
N THR A 45 13.55 15.65 7.85
CA THR A 45 13.49 14.19 7.61
C THR A 45 12.22 13.60 8.21
N SER A 46 11.93 13.95 9.45
CA SER A 46 10.73 13.47 10.15
C SER A 46 9.44 14.01 9.51
N GLY A 47 9.44 15.28 9.10
CA GLY A 47 8.32 15.92 8.43
C GLY A 47 8.03 15.36 7.05
N VAL A 48 9.05 14.93 6.30
CA VAL A 48 8.86 14.29 5.01
C VAL A 48 8.44 12.83 5.17
N ALA A 49 9.03 12.10 6.12
CA ALA A 49 8.69 10.71 6.39
C ALA A 49 7.20 10.54 6.79
N ILE A 50 6.62 11.48 7.55
CA ILE A 50 5.21 11.39 7.97
C ILE A 50 4.23 11.40 6.78
N ILE A 51 4.58 12.04 5.66
CA ILE A 51 3.75 12.07 4.46
C ILE A 51 3.70 10.67 3.84
N PHE A 52 4.85 9.98 3.75
CA PHE A 52 4.91 8.62 3.22
C PHE A 52 4.15 7.64 4.12
N TYR A 53 4.38 7.68 5.43
CA TYR A 53 3.65 6.82 6.37
C TYR A 53 2.15 7.12 6.37
N GLY A 54 1.75 8.39 6.29
CA GLY A 54 0.34 8.79 6.22
C GLY A 54 -0.37 8.24 4.99
N MET A 55 0.24 8.39 3.80
CA MET A 55 -0.33 7.89 2.54
C MET A 55 -0.49 6.37 2.52
N VAL A 56 0.53 5.64 2.97
CA VAL A 56 0.45 4.18 3.07
C VAL A 56 -0.54 3.74 4.15
N GLY A 57 -0.66 4.51 5.24
CA GLY A 57 -1.68 4.31 6.28
C GLY A 57 -3.11 4.40 5.75
N ILE A 58 -3.39 5.38 4.88
CA ILE A 58 -4.68 5.48 4.18
C ILE A 58 -4.91 4.23 3.31
N GLY A 59 -3.87 3.78 2.60
CA GLY A 59 -3.90 2.53 1.83
C GLY A 59 -4.33 1.32 2.68
N LEU A 60 -3.71 1.16 3.85
CA LEU A 60 -4.05 0.08 4.77
C LEU A 60 -5.53 0.10 5.18
N ILE A 61 -6.07 1.27 5.54
CA ILE A 61 -7.48 1.43 5.93
C ILE A 61 -8.39 1.04 4.77
N VAL A 62 -8.12 1.53 3.57
CA VAL A 62 -8.91 1.22 2.37
C VAL A 62 -8.93 -0.30 2.11
N HIS A 63 -7.80 -0.99 2.25
CA HIS A 63 -7.76 -2.44 2.10
C HIS A 63 -8.58 -3.19 3.16
N ILE A 64 -8.52 -2.78 4.42
CA ILE A 64 -9.30 -3.41 5.49
C ILE A 64 -10.80 -3.31 5.17
N VAL A 65 -11.27 -2.13 4.78
CA VAL A 65 -12.68 -1.91 4.42
C VAL A 65 -13.05 -2.71 3.16
N ALA A 66 -12.23 -2.66 2.12
CA ALA A 66 -12.46 -3.37 0.87
C ALA A 66 -12.46 -4.89 1.04
N LEU A 67 -11.64 -5.43 1.94
CA LEU A 67 -11.63 -6.84 2.32
C LEU A 67 -12.97 -7.26 2.92
N VAL A 68 -13.48 -6.50 3.89
CA VAL A 68 -14.76 -6.80 4.54
C VAL A 68 -15.90 -6.76 3.52
N MET A 69 -15.92 -5.76 2.64
CA MET A 69 -16.96 -5.65 1.61
C MET A 69 -16.86 -6.77 0.57
N SER A 70 -15.65 -7.12 0.12
CA SER A 70 -15.41 -8.19 -0.86
C SER A 70 -15.86 -9.55 -0.34
N LYS A 71 -15.65 -9.84 0.95
CA LYS A 71 -16.15 -11.07 1.58
C LYS A 71 -17.67 -11.21 1.49
N LYS A 72 -18.41 -10.10 1.65
CA LYS A 72 -19.88 -10.11 1.60
C LYS A 72 -20.44 -10.39 0.21
N VAL A 73 -19.69 -10.09 -0.85
CA VAL A 73 -20.15 -10.21 -2.24
C VAL A 73 -19.45 -11.33 -3.04
N GLY A 74 -18.66 -12.18 -2.37
CA GLY A 74 -18.02 -13.34 -3.00
C GLY A 74 -16.90 -12.99 -3.99
N ILE A 75 -16.24 -11.84 -3.82
CA ILE A 75 -15.07 -11.44 -4.62
C ILE A 75 -13.79 -11.91 -3.91
N SER A 76 -12.78 -12.34 -4.69
CA SER A 76 -11.48 -12.74 -4.15
C SER A 76 -10.85 -11.63 -3.31
N ILE A 77 -10.46 -11.99 -2.09
CA ILE A 77 -9.82 -11.09 -1.12
C ILE A 77 -8.30 -11.05 -1.24
N THR A 78 -7.73 -11.82 -2.19
CA THR A 78 -6.27 -12.00 -2.31
C THR A 78 -5.55 -10.66 -2.47
N GLY A 79 -6.08 -9.78 -3.33
CA GLY A 79 -5.50 -8.44 -3.53
C GLY A 79 -5.48 -7.63 -2.25
N HIS A 80 -6.55 -7.70 -1.44
CA HIS A 80 -6.59 -6.96 -0.19
C HIS A 80 -5.70 -7.54 0.90
N VAL A 81 -5.56 -8.86 0.98
CA VAL A 81 -4.64 -9.49 1.93
C VAL A 81 -3.19 -9.11 1.61
N VAL A 82 -2.80 -9.20 0.33
CA VAL A 82 -1.45 -8.81 -0.10
C VAL A 82 -1.20 -7.32 0.12
N GLY A 83 -2.17 -6.46 -0.17
CA GLY A 83 -2.08 -5.01 0.06
C GLY A 83 -1.93 -4.65 1.54
N ILE A 84 -2.68 -5.31 2.43
CA ILE A 84 -2.53 -5.14 3.89
C ILE A 84 -1.10 -5.47 4.33
N ILE A 85 -0.56 -6.60 3.87
CA ILE A 85 0.81 -7.00 4.23
C ILE A 85 1.83 -6.00 3.67
N GLY A 86 1.68 -5.59 2.41
CA GLY A 86 2.55 -4.58 1.79
C GLY A 86 2.55 -3.26 2.57
N CYS A 87 1.37 -2.72 2.89
CA CYS A 87 1.25 -1.51 3.70
C CYS A 87 1.84 -1.69 5.11
N ALA A 88 1.54 -2.81 5.77
CA ALA A 88 2.02 -3.07 7.14
C ALA A 88 3.55 -3.15 7.21
N LEU A 89 4.20 -3.77 6.22
CA LEU A 89 5.67 -3.85 6.17
C LEU A 89 6.30 -2.46 6.09
N PHE A 90 5.78 -1.61 5.20
CA PHE A 90 6.28 -0.24 5.07
C PHE A 90 6.02 0.60 6.31
N LEU A 91 4.82 0.51 6.90
CA LEU A 91 4.46 1.24 8.12
C LEU A 91 5.26 0.79 9.34
N PHE A 92 5.66 -0.48 9.38
CA PHE A 92 6.54 -0.98 10.43
C PHE A 92 7.95 -0.41 10.30
N THR A 93 8.48 -0.37 9.08
CA THR A 93 9.76 0.26 8.79
C THR A 93 9.94 0.57 7.30
N MET A 94 10.48 1.74 7.01
CA MET A 94 10.90 2.11 5.65
C MET A 94 12.02 1.21 5.10
N LEU A 95 12.73 0.44 5.92
CA LEU A 95 13.72 -0.52 5.43
C LEU A 95 13.09 -1.64 4.57
N LEU A 96 11.80 -1.92 4.78
CA LEU A 96 11.05 -2.92 4.02
C LEU A 96 10.35 -2.32 2.80
N ALA A 97 10.76 -1.14 2.32
CA ALA A 97 10.19 -0.47 1.15
C ALA A 97 10.25 -1.34 -0.11
N LEU A 98 11.36 -2.04 -0.38
CA LEU A 98 11.45 -2.93 -1.54
C LEU A 98 10.46 -4.11 -1.49
N PRO A 99 10.40 -4.90 -0.40
CA PRO A 99 9.34 -5.91 -0.24
C PRO A 99 7.93 -5.33 -0.37
N ALA A 100 7.67 -4.20 0.29
CA ALA A 100 6.36 -3.53 0.25
C ALA A 100 5.99 -3.09 -1.17
N PHE A 101 6.93 -2.51 -1.92
CA PHE A 101 6.77 -2.11 -3.32
C PHE A 101 6.27 -3.27 -4.19
N VAL A 102 6.92 -4.44 -4.10
CA VAL A 102 6.53 -5.62 -4.88
C VAL A 102 5.12 -6.09 -4.49
N LEU A 103 4.82 -6.12 -3.20
CA LEU A 103 3.52 -6.56 -2.69
C LEU A 103 2.39 -5.60 -3.12
N LEU A 104 2.62 -4.29 -3.11
CA LEU A 104 1.64 -3.29 -3.55
C LEU A 104 1.35 -3.42 -5.06
N ILE A 105 2.35 -3.72 -5.91
CA ILE A 105 2.11 -4.02 -7.33
C ILE A 105 1.20 -5.26 -7.48
N ILE A 106 1.51 -6.33 -6.75
CA ILE A 106 0.72 -7.56 -6.80
C ILE A 106 -0.71 -7.30 -6.30
N ALA A 107 -0.85 -6.53 -5.21
CA ALA A 107 -2.12 -6.11 -4.64
C ALA A 107 -2.96 -5.32 -5.65
N ALA A 108 -2.35 -4.36 -6.37
CA ALA A 108 -3.01 -3.58 -7.41
C ALA A 108 -3.61 -4.48 -8.50
N VAL A 109 -2.81 -5.41 -9.03
CA VAL A 109 -3.25 -6.33 -10.10
C VAL A 109 -4.45 -7.17 -9.65
N PHE A 110 -4.39 -7.75 -8.44
CA PHE A 110 -5.49 -8.57 -7.95
C PHE A 110 -6.73 -7.74 -7.59
N SER A 111 -6.57 -6.57 -6.98
CA SER A 111 -7.66 -5.67 -6.59
C SER A 111 -8.40 -5.10 -7.80
N LEU A 112 -7.70 -4.80 -8.91
CA LEU A 112 -8.32 -4.30 -10.15
C LEU A 112 -8.99 -5.41 -10.98
N LYS A 113 -8.44 -6.63 -10.93
CA LYS A 113 -8.99 -7.80 -11.64
C LYS A 113 -10.34 -8.24 -11.06
N GLN A 114 -10.49 -8.21 -9.73
CA GLN A 114 -11.72 -8.62 -9.00
C GLN A 114 -12.28 -9.97 -9.45
N SER A 115 -11.45 -11.02 -9.40
CA SER A 115 -11.92 -12.37 -9.74
C SER A 115 -12.93 -12.88 -8.71
N PRO A 116 -14.03 -13.54 -9.12
CA PRO A 116 -14.94 -14.20 -8.20
C PRO A 116 -14.22 -15.34 -7.46
N VAL A 117 -14.70 -15.66 -6.25
CA VAL A 117 -14.21 -16.83 -5.51
C VAL A 117 -14.63 -18.09 -6.28
N LYS A 118 -13.66 -18.91 -6.70
CA LYS A 118 -13.94 -20.24 -7.24
C LYS A 118 -14.38 -21.14 -6.10
N THR A 119 -15.65 -21.49 -6.03
CA THR A 119 -16.11 -22.60 -5.19
C THR A 119 -15.46 -23.87 -5.75
N ARG A 120 -14.60 -24.53 -4.97
CA ARG A 120 -14.17 -25.88 -5.33
C ARG A 120 -15.35 -26.80 -5.06
N GLU A 121 -15.99 -27.28 -6.12
CA GLU A 121 -16.87 -28.43 -6.02
C GLU A 121 -15.97 -29.63 -5.69
N PHE A 122 -16.04 -30.08 -4.44
CA PHE A 122 -15.47 -31.37 -4.05
C PHE A 122 -16.45 -32.42 -4.57
N VAL A 123 -16.15 -32.97 -5.75
CA VAL A 123 -16.76 -34.21 -6.26
C VAL A 123 -16.04 -35.40 -5.63
#